data_AF-A0A0P7WQZ0-F1
#
_entry.id   AF-A0A0P7WQZ0-F1
#
_cell.length_a   1.000
_cell.length_b   1.000
_cell.length_c   1.000
_cell.angle_alpha   90.00
_cell.angle_beta   90.00
_cell.angle_gamma   90.00
#
_symmetry.space_group_name_H-M   'P 1'
#
loop_
_entity.id
_entity.type
_entity.pdbx_description
1 polymer ?
#
loop_
_entity_poly.entity_id
_entity_poly.type
_entity_poly.pdbx_seq_one_letter_code
_entity_poly.pdbx_strand_id
1 'polypeptide(L)'
;MWMRIVAALLIAASPALAEPVGITPDMMSVTVQTPDGAVDITRNQDNEARLGGDWTLTSRPCPNFCIQPMVPAPGVTPVGELEVLAALQDDGTVVIDGRIRPEFEAGTIPGAVSVPYNEAADRLDELGCEIDFDGWICEGDLPKVVLFCNGPWCGQSPTAARRMIEAGFPAGNISYYRGGMQTWQGLGLTVVPGR
;
A
#
# COMPACT_ATOMS: atom_id res chain seq x y z
N MET A 1 -37.14 31.55 59.05
CA MET A 1 -35.74 31.10 58.98
C MET A 1 -35.72 29.77 58.23
N TRP A 2 -35.19 29.76 57.00
CA TRP A 2 -34.53 28.64 56.28
C TRP A 2 -34.66 28.80 54.77
N MET A 3 -33.63 29.43 54.19
CA MET A 3 -33.39 29.46 52.75
C MET A 3 -32.79 28.10 52.37
N ARG A 4 -33.51 27.29 51.57
CA ARG A 4 -33.01 26.03 51.01
C ARG A 4 -32.07 26.36 49.85
N ILE A 5 -30.77 26.23 50.06
CA ILE A 5 -29.77 26.28 49.00
C ILE A 5 -29.77 24.91 48.31
N VAL A 6 -30.25 24.87 47.06
CA VAL A 6 -30.10 23.69 46.20
C VAL A 6 -28.73 23.80 45.53
N ALA A 7 -27.76 23.01 46.00
CA ALA A 7 -26.47 22.89 45.35
C ALA A 7 -26.64 22.02 44.09
N ALA A 8 -26.57 22.64 42.91
CA ALA A 8 -26.51 21.92 41.65
C ALA A 8 -25.11 21.29 41.51
N LEU A 9 -25.02 19.96 41.61
CA LEU A 9 -23.81 19.23 41.24
C LEU A 9 -23.68 19.28 39.71
N LEU A 10 -22.71 20.06 39.22
CA LEU A 10 -22.21 19.97 37.86
C LEU A 10 -21.40 18.68 37.73
N ILE A 11 -21.99 17.65 37.13
CA ILE A 11 -21.27 16.44 36.71
C ILE A 11 -20.47 16.84 35.45
N ALA A 12 -19.17 17.06 35.62
CA ALA A 12 -18.26 17.20 34.50
C ALA A 12 -18.13 15.83 33.82
N ALA A 13 -18.77 15.67 32.65
CA ALA A 13 -18.52 14.52 31.79
C ALA A 13 -17.07 14.60 31.31
N SER A 14 -16.21 13.70 31.80
CA SER A 14 -14.89 13.51 31.22
C SER A 14 -15.06 13.05 29.77
N PRO A 15 -14.34 13.61 28.79
CA PRO A 15 -14.39 13.08 27.44
C PRO A 15 -13.95 11.62 27.49
N ALA A 16 -14.77 10.72 26.95
CA ALA A 16 -14.36 9.34 26.72
C ALA A 16 -13.12 9.40 25.81
N LEU A 17 -11.99 8.86 26.30
CA LEU A 17 -10.82 8.68 25.44
C LEU A 17 -11.22 7.71 24.32
N ALA A 18 -10.96 8.10 23.08
CA ALA A 18 -11.16 7.22 21.93
C ALA A 18 -10.43 5.89 22.14
N GLU A 19 -11.05 4.78 21.73
CA GLU A 19 -10.42 3.46 21.84
C GLU A 19 -9.22 3.39 20.88
N PRO A 20 -8.06 2.86 21.31
CA PRO A 20 -6.88 2.81 20.47
C PRO A 20 -7.11 1.92 19.25
N VAL A 21 -6.68 2.39 18.08
CA VAL A 21 -6.83 1.67 16.81
C VAL A 21 -5.48 1.06 16.41
N GLY A 22 -5.27 -0.21 16.78
CA GLY A 22 -4.04 -0.96 16.45
C GLY A 22 -4.03 -1.56 15.04
N ILE A 23 -2.84 -1.74 14.47
CA ILE A 23 -2.61 -2.54 13.25
C ILE A 23 -2.98 -4.00 13.53
N THR A 24 -2.51 -4.52 14.66
CA THR A 24 -2.92 -5.79 15.27
C THR A 24 -3.18 -5.56 16.77
N PRO A 25 -3.67 -6.55 17.55
CA PRO A 25 -3.84 -6.38 19.00
C PRO A 25 -2.56 -6.02 19.76
N ASP A 26 -1.40 -6.40 19.21
CA ASP A 26 -0.07 -6.24 19.79
C ASP A 26 0.82 -5.24 19.05
N MET A 27 0.32 -4.60 17.99
CA MET A 27 1.09 -3.67 17.15
C MET A 27 0.31 -2.38 16.89
N MET A 28 0.80 -1.26 17.42
CA MET A 28 0.23 0.08 17.17
C MET A 28 0.90 0.79 16.00
N SER A 29 2.16 0.46 15.69
CA SER A 29 2.95 1.12 14.66
C SER A 29 4.03 0.22 14.09
N VAL A 30 4.42 0.49 12.85
CA VAL A 30 5.60 -0.07 12.18
C VAL A 30 6.43 1.09 11.64
N THR A 31 7.69 1.20 12.04
CA THR A 31 8.62 2.18 11.48
C THR A 31 9.29 1.62 10.23
N VAL A 32 9.27 2.39 9.14
CA VAL A 32 9.91 2.04 7.87
C VAL A 32 10.88 3.14 7.44
N GLN A 33 11.96 2.79 6.75
CA GLN A 33 12.90 3.77 6.21
C GLN A 33 12.39 4.29 4.86
N THR A 34 12.50 5.60 4.67
CA THR A 34 12.19 6.26 3.41
C THR A 34 13.35 7.17 3.00
N PRO A 35 13.43 7.62 1.74
CA PRO A 35 14.46 8.58 1.31
C PRO A 35 14.50 9.88 2.15
N ASP A 36 13.35 10.29 2.71
CA ASP A 36 13.22 11.49 3.54
C ASP A 36 13.39 11.22 5.05
N GLY A 37 13.75 9.98 5.42
CA GLY A 37 13.92 9.52 6.79
C GLY A 37 12.86 8.51 7.24
N ALA A 38 12.95 8.09 8.49
CA ALA A 38 12.04 7.11 9.05
C ALA A 38 10.60 7.65 9.16
N VAL A 39 9.63 6.83 8.78
CA VAL A 39 8.20 7.12 8.88
C VAL A 39 7.50 6.03 9.67
N ASP A 40 6.65 6.43 10.62
CA ASP A 40 5.79 5.52 11.37
C ASP A 40 4.48 5.27 10.62
N ILE A 41 4.28 4.03 10.19
CA ILE A 41 3.00 3.56 9.71
C ILE A 41 2.14 3.26 10.94
N THR A 42 0.98 3.90 11.01
CA THR A 42 -0.04 3.72 12.06
C THR A 42 -1.41 3.67 11.41
N ARG A 43 -2.45 3.30 12.17
CA ARG A 43 -3.84 3.47 11.74
C ARG A 43 -4.40 4.79 12.26
N ASN A 44 -5.36 5.35 11.53
CA ASN A 44 -6.14 6.50 11.99
C ASN A 44 -6.82 6.18 13.34
N GLN A 45 -6.53 7.00 14.35
CA GLN A 45 -7.01 6.81 15.72
C GLN A 45 -8.43 7.36 15.94
N ASP A 46 -9.02 8.05 14.97
CA ASP A 46 -10.41 8.48 15.02
C ASP A 46 -11.35 7.28 14.77
N ASN A 47 -12.09 6.88 15.81
CA ASN A 47 -13.04 5.76 15.72
C ASN A 47 -14.25 6.06 14.80
N GLU A 48 -14.47 7.32 14.42
CA GLU A 48 -15.51 7.72 13.47
C GLU A 48 -15.00 7.93 12.04
N ALA A 49 -13.70 7.76 11.80
CA ALA A 49 -13.09 7.95 10.49
C ALA A 49 -13.79 7.11 9.40
N ARG A 50 -13.91 7.70 8.21
CA ARG A 50 -14.50 7.07 7.02
C ARG A 50 -13.59 7.29 5.82
N LEU A 51 -13.59 6.33 4.91
CA LEU A 51 -13.02 6.53 3.57
C LEU A 51 -13.68 7.74 2.90
N GLY A 52 -12.85 8.60 2.30
CA GLY A 52 -13.30 9.81 1.61
C GLY A 52 -12.90 9.82 0.13
N GLY A 53 -13.45 10.79 -0.61
CA GLY A 53 -13.08 11.06 -1.99
C GLY A 53 -13.31 9.88 -2.94
N ASP A 54 -12.40 9.73 -3.91
CA ASP A 54 -12.51 8.75 -4.98
C ASP A 54 -12.44 7.29 -4.48
N TRP A 55 -11.94 7.05 -3.27
CA TRP A 55 -11.90 5.71 -2.67
C TRP A 55 -13.28 5.13 -2.35
N THR A 56 -14.32 5.98 -2.33
CA THR A 56 -15.71 5.59 -2.09
C THR A 56 -16.46 5.16 -3.35
N LEU A 57 -15.94 5.48 -4.55
CA LEU A 57 -16.56 5.08 -5.81
C LEU A 57 -16.48 3.55 -5.97
N THR A 58 -17.57 2.91 -6.37
CA THR A 58 -17.64 1.45 -6.56
C THR A 58 -17.97 1.02 -7.98
N SER A 59 -18.68 1.86 -8.73
CA SER A 59 -19.24 1.57 -10.05
C SER A 59 -18.30 1.91 -11.22
N ARG A 60 -17.01 1.52 -11.10
CA ARG A 60 -16.02 1.75 -12.16
C ARG A 60 -16.28 0.82 -13.35
N PRO A 61 -16.45 1.34 -14.59
CA PRO A 61 -16.82 0.50 -15.74
C PRO A 61 -15.64 -0.28 -16.34
N CYS A 62 -15.91 -1.53 -16.73
CA CYS A 62 -15.09 -2.34 -17.63
C CYS A 62 -15.21 -1.76 -19.08
N PRO A 63 -14.16 -1.76 -19.94
CA PRO A 63 -12.97 -2.61 -19.92
C PRO A 63 -11.82 -2.13 -19.01
N ASN A 64 -11.79 -0.86 -18.62
CA ASN A 64 -10.62 -0.30 -17.93
C ASN A 64 -10.48 -0.77 -16.48
N PHE A 65 -11.60 -1.14 -15.85
CA PHE A 65 -11.67 -1.50 -14.43
C PHE A 65 -12.30 -2.88 -14.21
N CYS A 66 -12.15 -3.81 -15.17
CA CYS A 66 -12.64 -5.18 -14.97
C CYS A 66 -11.87 -5.85 -13.83
N ILE A 67 -12.61 -6.54 -12.95
CA ILE A 67 -12.00 -7.33 -11.88
C ILE A 67 -11.03 -8.37 -12.43
N GLN A 68 -9.87 -8.49 -11.80
CA GLN A 68 -8.82 -9.44 -12.18
C GLN A 68 -8.82 -10.66 -11.23
N PRO A 69 -8.21 -11.80 -11.60
CA PRO A 69 -7.95 -12.90 -10.67
C PRO A 69 -7.06 -12.48 -9.48
N MET A 70 -7.12 -13.21 -8.36
CA MET A 70 -6.27 -12.95 -7.19
C MET A 70 -4.79 -13.09 -7.53
N VAL A 71 -4.45 -14.10 -8.31
CA VAL A 71 -3.10 -14.36 -8.83
C VAL A 71 -3.05 -13.86 -10.28
N PRO A 72 -2.31 -12.78 -10.59
CA PRO A 72 -2.36 -12.15 -11.91
C PRO A 72 -1.58 -12.91 -12.99
N ALA A 73 -0.61 -13.74 -12.58
CA ALA A 73 0.17 -14.63 -13.46
C ALA A 73 0.69 -15.83 -12.66
N PRO A 74 0.92 -17.00 -13.29
CA PRO A 74 1.55 -18.14 -12.62
C PRO A 74 2.88 -17.75 -11.97
N GLY A 75 3.12 -18.22 -10.74
CA GLY A 75 4.33 -17.93 -9.95
C GLY A 75 4.26 -16.65 -9.10
N VAL A 76 3.31 -15.75 -9.36
CA VAL A 76 3.12 -14.54 -8.54
C VAL A 76 2.43 -14.89 -7.21
N THR A 77 2.95 -14.35 -6.10
CA THR A 77 2.40 -14.60 -4.75
C THR A 77 1.43 -13.49 -4.33
N PRO A 78 0.14 -13.77 -4.06
CA PRO A 78 -0.75 -12.75 -3.51
C PRO A 78 -0.40 -12.48 -2.03
N VAL A 79 -0.43 -11.21 -1.62
CA VAL A 79 -0.10 -10.78 -0.25
C VAL A 79 -1.14 -9.81 0.32
N GLY A 80 -1.23 -9.73 1.64
CA GLY A 80 -2.04 -8.78 2.39
C GLY A 80 -1.19 -7.70 3.09
N GLU A 81 -1.80 -6.94 3.97
CA GLU A 81 -1.19 -5.74 4.56
C GLU A 81 -0.06 -6.07 5.53
N LEU A 82 -0.18 -7.17 6.28
CA LEU A 82 0.88 -7.60 7.21
C LEU A 82 2.13 -8.04 6.45
N GLU A 83 1.98 -8.74 5.34
CA GLU A 83 3.10 -9.11 4.48
C GLU A 83 3.72 -7.89 3.79
N VAL A 84 2.91 -6.88 3.42
CA VAL A 84 3.43 -5.60 2.90
C VAL A 84 4.23 -4.86 3.98
N LEU A 85 3.74 -4.80 5.21
CA LEU A 85 4.46 -4.17 6.32
C LEU A 85 5.80 -4.88 6.58
N ALA A 86 5.82 -6.22 6.54
CA ALA A 86 7.05 -6.98 6.66
C ALA A 86 8.01 -6.71 5.49
N ALA A 87 7.50 -6.64 4.25
CA ALA A 87 8.29 -6.32 3.07
C ALA A 87 8.93 -4.92 3.15
N LEU A 88 8.25 -3.93 3.72
CA LEU A 88 8.81 -2.58 3.92
C LEU A 88 9.94 -2.51 4.95
N GLN A 89 10.12 -3.55 5.76
CA GLN A 89 11.19 -3.66 6.75
C GLN A 89 12.31 -4.61 6.31
N ASP A 90 12.20 -5.21 5.12
CA ASP A 90 13.16 -6.16 4.58
C ASP A 90 13.99 -5.50 3.47
N ASP A 91 15.30 -5.35 3.70
CA ASP A 91 16.22 -4.74 2.73
C ASP A 91 16.34 -5.55 1.42
N GLY A 92 15.93 -6.83 1.42
CA GLY A 92 15.88 -7.69 0.23
C GLY A 92 14.60 -7.54 -0.61
N THR A 93 13.65 -6.70 -0.19
CA THR A 93 12.35 -6.55 -0.84
C THR A 93 12.07 -5.09 -1.22
N VAL A 94 11.63 -4.89 -2.46
CA VAL A 94 11.22 -3.57 -2.97
C VAL A 94 9.70 -3.52 -3.09
N VAL A 95 9.08 -2.57 -2.38
CA VAL A 95 7.64 -2.32 -2.51
C VAL A 95 7.42 -1.28 -3.62
N ILE A 96 6.67 -1.66 -4.65
CA ILE A 96 6.53 -0.90 -5.89
C ILE A 96 5.09 -0.43 -6.06
N ASP A 97 4.93 0.88 -6.14
CA ASP A 97 3.72 1.53 -6.60
C ASP A 97 3.67 1.50 -8.13
N GLY A 98 2.81 0.63 -8.67
CA GLY A 98 2.65 0.42 -10.11
C GLY A 98 1.76 1.47 -10.80
N ARG A 99 1.29 2.48 -10.06
CA ARG A 99 0.42 3.53 -10.60
C ARG A 99 1.21 4.53 -11.43
N ILE A 100 0.49 5.28 -12.26
CA ILE A 100 1.09 6.42 -12.97
C ILE A 100 1.60 7.47 -11.99
N ARG A 101 2.66 8.19 -12.38
CA ARG A 101 3.38 9.15 -11.54
C ARG A 101 2.48 10.15 -10.79
N PRO A 102 1.43 10.77 -11.39
CA PRO A 102 0.57 11.69 -10.65
C PRO A 102 -0.20 11.04 -9.49
N GLU A 103 -0.56 9.76 -9.60
CA GLU A 103 -1.26 9.03 -8.53
C GLU A 103 -0.30 8.67 -7.39
N PHE A 104 0.95 8.33 -7.70
CA PHE A 104 2.01 8.12 -6.72
C PHE A 104 2.32 9.41 -5.94
N GLU A 105 2.52 10.52 -6.64
CA GLU A 105 2.80 11.83 -6.04
C GLU A 105 1.66 12.33 -5.15
N ALA A 106 0.41 12.06 -5.55
CA ALA A 106 -0.77 12.41 -4.76
C ALA A 106 -0.85 11.68 -3.41
N GLY A 107 -0.19 10.53 -3.28
CA GLY A 107 -0.07 9.80 -2.02
C GLY A 107 0.13 8.30 -2.23
N THR A 108 1.10 7.73 -1.52
CA THR A 108 1.52 6.34 -1.63
C THR A 108 1.80 5.72 -0.25
N ILE A 109 2.12 4.42 -0.24
CA ILE A 109 2.58 3.69 0.94
C ILE A 109 3.98 4.17 1.32
N PRO A 110 4.26 4.53 2.59
CA PRO A 110 5.60 4.93 3.01
C PRO A 110 6.65 3.87 2.68
N GLY A 111 7.76 4.28 2.07
CA GLY A 111 8.84 3.37 1.64
C GLY A 111 8.64 2.75 0.24
N ALA A 112 7.47 2.92 -0.38
CA ALA A 112 7.25 2.45 -1.75
C ALA A 112 7.98 3.32 -2.79
N VAL A 113 8.44 2.68 -3.86
CA VAL A 113 9.07 3.35 -5.02
C VAL A 113 8.13 3.37 -6.23
N SER A 114 8.24 4.40 -7.06
CA SER A 114 7.41 4.57 -8.26
C SER A 114 8.00 3.83 -9.46
N VAL A 115 7.32 2.76 -9.90
CA VAL A 115 7.59 2.11 -11.19
C VAL A 115 6.26 1.92 -11.93
N PRO A 116 5.83 2.92 -12.73
CA PRO A 116 4.56 2.86 -13.43
C PRO A 116 4.44 1.60 -14.31
N TYR A 117 3.26 0.99 -14.33
CA TYR A 117 3.02 -0.29 -15.03
C TYR A 117 3.39 -0.29 -16.52
N ASN A 118 3.35 0.88 -17.16
CA ASN A 118 3.69 1.06 -18.57
C ASN A 118 5.21 1.08 -18.80
N GLU A 119 6.00 1.32 -17.76
CA GLU A 119 7.47 1.41 -17.76
C GLU A 119 8.14 0.20 -17.08
N ALA A 120 7.40 -0.57 -16.29
CA ALA A 120 7.97 -1.61 -15.41
C ALA A 120 8.83 -2.67 -16.11
N ALA A 121 8.52 -3.02 -17.36
CA ALA A 121 9.31 -3.98 -18.14
C ALA A 121 10.57 -3.36 -18.76
N ASP A 122 10.63 -2.03 -18.83
CA ASP A 122 11.73 -1.27 -19.44
C ASP A 122 12.73 -0.76 -18.39
N ARG A 123 12.47 -1.01 -17.10
CA ARG A 123 13.25 -0.52 -15.95
C ARG A 123 13.71 -1.66 -15.03
N LEU A 124 13.96 -2.85 -15.61
CA LEU A 124 14.38 -4.02 -14.83
C LEU A 124 15.84 -3.90 -14.33
N ASP A 125 16.63 -2.98 -14.88
CA ASP A 125 17.94 -2.59 -14.36
C ASP A 125 17.88 -2.05 -12.94
N GLU A 126 16.82 -1.31 -12.60
CA GLU A 126 16.59 -0.83 -11.23
C GLU A 126 16.34 -1.96 -10.24
N LEU A 127 16.03 -3.16 -10.74
CA LEU A 127 15.84 -4.38 -9.96
C LEU A 127 17.01 -5.36 -10.13
N GLY A 128 18.15 -4.91 -10.66
CA GLY A 128 19.37 -5.70 -10.78
C GLY A 128 19.48 -6.60 -12.02
N CYS A 129 18.55 -6.51 -12.98
CA CYS A 129 18.73 -7.17 -14.26
C CYS A 129 19.74 -6.41 -15.13
N GLU A 130 20.49 -7.12 -15.97
CA GLU A 130 21.45 -6.51 -16.89
C GLU A 130 20.87 -6.44 -18.31
N ILE A 131 21.16 -5.35 -19.04
CA ILE A 131 20.74 -5.21 -20.43
C ILE A 131 21.71 -5.94 -21.36
N ASP A 132 21.17 -6.70 -22.31
CA ASP A 132 21.90 -7.34 -23.41
C ASP A 132 21.21 -7.07 -24.75
N PHE A 133 21.84 -7.44 -25.86
CA PHE A 133 21.29 -7.26 -27.21
C PHE A 133 19.94 -7.97 -27.42
N ASP A 134 19.72 -9.09 -26.74
CA ASP A 134 18.51 -9.91 -26.87
C ASP A 134 17.42 -9.56 -25.83
N GLY A 135 17.67 -8.62 -24.91
CA GLY A 135 16.72 -8.21 -23.87
C GLY A 135 17.36 -8.08 -22.48
N TRP A 136 16.64 -8.51 -21.45
CA TRP A 136 17.12 -8.48 -20.06
C TRP A 136 17.70 -9.82 -19.63
N ILE A 137 18.81 -9.77 -18.91
CA ILE A 137 19.39 -10.88 -18.17
C ILE A 137 19.03 -10.69 -16.70
N CYS A 138 18.03 -11.44 -16.23
CA CYS A 138 17.53 -11.41 -14.86
C CYS A 138 17.97 -12.66 -14.09
N GLU A 139 19.28 -12.81 -13.90
CA GLU A 139 19.89 -13.94 -13.20
C GLU A 139 20.55 -13.52 -11.88
N GLY A 140 20.84 -14.49 -11.01
CA GLY A 140 21.51 -14.25 -9.73
C GLY A 140 20.56 -13.87 -8.59
N ASP A 141 21.10 -13.11 -7.64
CA ASP A 141 20.38 -12.69 -6.43
C ASP A 141 19.63 -11.38 -6.69
N LEU A 142 18.42 -11.52 -7.25
CA LEU A 142 17.52 -10.40 -7.51
C LEU A 142 16.60 -10.15 -6.31
N PRO A 143 16.22 -8.88 -6.05
CA PRO A 143 15.30 -8.55 -4.97
C PRO A 143 13.94 -9.21 -5.18
N LYS A 144 13.22 -9.39 -4.07
CA LYS A 144 11.77 -9.62 -4.13
C LYS A 144 11.07 -8.30 -4.41
N VAL A 145 9.91 -8.34 -5.06
CA VAL A 145 9.11 -7.16 -5.33
C VAL A 145 7.68 -7.36 -4.86
N VAL A 146 7.10 -6.35 -4.23
CA VAL A 146 5.66 -6.31 -3.92
C VAL A 146 5.02 -5.22 -4.76
N LEU A 147 4.30 -5.63 -5.81
CA LEU A 147 3.58 -4.71 -6.68
C LEU A 147 2.20 -4.39 -6.10
N PHE A 148 1.83 -3.11 -6.09
CA PHE A 148 0.47 -2.67 -5.76
C PHE A 148 0.02 -1.51 -6.66
N CYS A 149 -1.29 -1.31 -6.75
CA CYS A 149 -1.86 -0.11 -7.38
C CYS A 149 -3.07 0.39 -6.58
N ASN A 150 -4.12 0.92 -7.21
CA ASN A 150 -5.23 1.51 -6.48
C ASN A 150 -6.07 0.49 -5.70
N GLY A 151 -6.19 -0.76 -6.16
CA GLY A 151 -6.98 -1.78 -5.47
C GLY A 151 -7.56 -2.84 -6.41
N PRO A 152 -8.56 -3.63 -5.96
CA PRO A 152 -9.05 -4.79 -6.71
C PRO A 152 -9.66 -4.50 -8.10
N TRP A 153 -9.99 -3.23 -8.37
CA TRP A 153 -10.54 -2.75 -9.64
C TRP A 153 -9.45 -2.21 -10.60
N CYS A 154 -8.20 -2.14 -10.16
CA CYS A 154 -7.11 -1.57 -10.93
C CYS A 154 -6.30 -2.67 -11.63
N GLY A 155 -6.20 -2.57 -12.96
CA GLY A 155 -5.44 -3.51 -13.79
C GLY A 155 -3.94 -3.18 -13.97
N GLN A 156 -3.44 -2.10 -13.36
CA GLN A 156 -2.08 -1.59 -13.59
C GLN A 156 -1.01 -2.58 -13.09
N SER A 157 -0.98 -2.92 -11.79
CA SER A 157 0.01 -3.88 -11.27
C SER A 157 -0.10 -5.31 -11.83
N PRO A 158 -1.31 -5.87 -12.07
CA PRO A 158 -1.43 -7.11 -12.84
C PRO A 158 -0.82 -7.05 -14.24
N THR A 159 -0.90 -5.88 -14.88
CA THR A 159 -0.26 -5.66 -16.19
C THR A 159 1.26 -5.53 -16.04
N ALA A 160 1.75 -4.79 -15.05
CA ALA A 160 3.16 -4.69 -14.73
C ALA A 160 3.78 -6.06 -14.49
N ALA A 161 3.19 -6.87 -13.60
CA ALA A 161 3.67 -8.21 -13.26
C ALA A 161 3.81 -9.10 -14.50
N ARG A 162 2.79 -9.13 -15.37
CA ARG A 162 2.82 -9.92 -16.61
C ARG A 162 3.91 -9.45 -17.56
N ARG A 163 4.08 -8.14 -17.75
CA ARG A 163 5.09 -7.58 -18.65
C ARG A 163 6.52 -7.76 -18.12
N MET A 164 6.72 -7.62 -16.80
CA MET A 164 8.02 -7.93 -16.17
C MET A 164 8.39 -9.40 -16.36
N ILE A 165 7.45 -10.32 -16.18
CA ILE A 165 7.67 -11.76 -16.40
C ILE A 165 7.98 -12.05 -17.87
N GLU A 166 7.22 -11.46 -18.80
CA GLU A 166 7.45 -11.60 -20.24
C GLU A 166 8.84 -11.08 -20.64
N ALA A 167 9.31 -10.02 -19.99
CA ALA A 167 10.64 -9.44 -20.17
C ALA A 167 11.77 -10.23 -19.47
N GLY A 168 11.45 -11.29 -18.71
CA GLY A 168 12.45 -12.18 -18.11
C GLY A 168 12.58 -12.09 -16.59
N PHE A 169 11.90 -11.15 -15.91
CA PHE A 169 11.95 -11.06 -14.45
C PHE A 169 11.32 -12.30 -13.80
N PRO A 170 11.96 -12.92 -12.78
CA PRO A 170 11.47 -14.17 -12.22
C PRO A 170 10.12 -14.00 -11.53
N ALA A 171 9.10 -14.71 -12.03
CA ALA A 171 7.74 -14.65 -11.48
C ALA A 171 7.68 -14.96 -9.96
N GLY A 172 8.52 -15.88 -9.49
CA GLY A 172 8.65 -16.23 -8.07
C GLY A 172 9.30 -15.16 -7.18
N ASN A 173 9.79 -14.06 -7.77
CA ASN A 173 10.20 -12.86 -7.04
C ASN A 173 9.08 -11.83 -6.93
N ILE A 174 7.96 -12.02 -7.61
CA ILE A 174 6.86 -11.06 -7.62
C ILE A 174 5.78 -11.48 -6.64
N SER A 175 5.48 -10.56 -5.72
CA SER A 175 4.29 -10.55 -4.90
C SER A 175 3.32 -9.48 -5.39
N TYR A 176 2.02 -9.71 -5.25
CA TYR A 176 0.97 -8.78 -5.64
C TYR A 176 0.07 -8.45 -4.45
N TYR A 177 0.16 -7.21 -3.99
CA TYR A 177 -0.77 -6.67 -3.00
C TYR A 177 -2.04 -6.16 -3.71
N ARG A 178 -3.02 -7.05 -3.82
CA ARG A 178 -4.30 -6.78 -4.52
C ARG A 178 -5.11 -5.65 -3.89
N GLY A 179 -5.07 -5.54 -2.56
CA GLY A 179 -5.81 -4.54 -1.80
C GLY A 179 -5.45 -3.11 -2.21
N GLY A 180 -4.18 -2.91 -2.56
CA GLY A 180 -3.68 -1.63 -3.05
C GLY A 180 -3.97 -0.47 -2.10
N MET A 181 -3.97 0.74 -2.65
CA MET A 181 -4.26 1.95 -1.89
C MET A 181 -5.67 1.99 -1.31
N GLN A 182 -6.65 1.36 -1.95
CA GLN A 182 -8.03 1.34 -1.46
C GLN A 182 -8.14 0.58 -0.14
N THR A 183 -7.59 -0.64 -0.04
CA THR A 183 -7.62 -1.37 1.23
C THR A 183 -6.69 -0.73 2.25
N TRP A 184 -5.52 -0.22 1.82
CA TRP A 184 -4.59 0.50 2.69
C TRP A 184 -5.26 1.69 3.39
N GLN A 185 -5.92 2.56 2.62
CA GLN A 185 -6.70 3.68 3.17
C GLN A 185 -7.96 3.22 3.89
N GLY A 186 -8.57 2.11 3.47
CA GLY A 186 -9.74 1.54 4.13
C GLY A 186 -9.46 1.07 5.55
N LEU A 187 -8.22 0.66 5.82
CA LEU A 187 -7.72 0.35 7.16
C LEU A 187 -7.22 1.60 7.91
N GLY A 188 -7.20 2.77 7.25
CA GLY A 188 -6.72 4.03 7.81
C GLY A 188 -5.21 4.07 7.99
N LEU A 189 -4.44 3.30 7.22
CA LEU A 189 -2.99 3.25 7.33
C LEU A 189 -2.34 4.55 6.80
N THR A 190 -1.21 4.94 7.40
CA THR A 190 -0.43 6.14 7.01
C THR A 190 -0.18 6.19 5.50
N VAL A 191 -0.40 7.36 4.90
CA VAL A 191 -0.09 7.67 3.48
C VAL A 191 0.83 8.89 3.47
N VAL A 192 1.83 8.88 2.60
CA VAL A 192 2.76 10.00 2.39
C VAL A 192 2.76 10.43 0.92
N PRO A 193 3.07 11.70 0.60
CA PRO A 193 3.30 12.09 -0.79
C PRO A 193 4.45 11.28 -1.40
N GLY A 194 4.27 10.76 -2.62
CA GLY A 194 5.34 10.13 -3.37
C GLY A 194 6.35 11.18 -3.84
N ARG A 195 7.64 10.91 -3.69
CA ARG A 195 8.73 11.78 -4.14
C ARG A 195 9.75 11.00 -4.97
#